data_AF-A0A2R6LXX9-F1
#
_entry.id   AF-A0A2R6LXX9-F1
#
_cell.length_a   1.000
_cell.length_b   1.000
_cell.length_c   1.000
_cell.angle_alpha   90.00
_cell.angle_beta   90.00
_cell.angle_gamma   90.00
#
_symmetry.space_group_name_H-M   'P 1'
#
loop_
_entity.id
_entity.type
_entity.pdbx_description
1 polymer ?
#
loop_
_entity_poly.entity_id
_entity_poly.type
_entity_poly.pdbx_seq_one_letter_code
_entity_poly.pdbx_strand_id
1 'polypeptide(L)' 'AARQDFGGVHALELTEEISLEAARMQDELLDDGQRMPTRDLLIAATARSTGDHLVVADSDFETAVLESSMQVTNLSK' A
#
# COMPACT_ATOMS: atom_id res chain seq x y z
N ALA A 1 22.89 -10.49 -1.56
CA ALA A 1 22.84 -11.16 -0.25
C ALA A 1 21.42 -11.11 0.30
N ALA A 2 20.94 -9.98 0.84
CA ALA A 2 19.59 -9.89 1.46
C ALA A 2 18.42 -10.39 0.60
N ARG A 3 18.43 -10.14 -0.72
CA ARG A 3 17.35 -10.58 -1.64
C ARG A 3 17.20 -12.11 -1.75
N GLN A 4 18.24 -12.89 -1.43
CA GLN A 4 18.18 -14.36 -1.44
C GLN A 4 17.64 -14.94 -0.13
N ASP A 5 17.68 -14.20 0.97
CA ASP A 5 17.12 -14.63 2.26
C ASP A 5 15.58 -14.65 2.24
N PHE A 6 14.97 -13.95 1.27
CA PHE A 6 13.53 -13.90 1.04
C PHE A 6 13.09 -14.85 -0.08
N GLY A 7 13.46 -16.13 -0.01
CA GLY A 7 13.19 -17.13 -1.07
C GLY A 7 11.71 -17.33 -1.45
N GLY A 8 10.76 -16.73 -0.71
CA GLY A 8 9.33 -16.68 -1.02
C GLY A 8 8.79 -15.31 -1.42
N VAL A 9 9.64 -14.30 -1.63
CA VAL A 9 9.23 -12.93 -1.97
C VAL A 9 9.56 -12.63 -3.43
N HIS A 10 8.54 -12.22 -4.18
CA HIS A 10 8.71 -11.65 -5.51
C HIS A 10 8.76 -10.12 -5.39
N ALA A 11 9.85 -9.50 -5.86
CA ALA A 11 9.91 -8.05 -5.88
C ALA A 11 9.11 -7.52 -7.05
N LEU A 12 8.15 -6.65 -6.76
CA LEU A 12 7.40 -5.91 -7.75
C LEU A 12 8.19 -4.67 -8.17
N GLU A 13 8.12 -4.33 -9.45
CA GLU A 13 8.71 -3.12 -9.99
C GLU A 13 7.81 -1.92 -9.68
N LEU A 14 8.41 -0.81 -9.28
CA LEU A 14 7.70 0.46 -9.19
C LEU A 14 7.54 1.04 -10.60
N THR A 15 6.34 0.95 -11.15
CA THR A 15 6.01 1.47 -12.47
C THR A 15 5.41 2.88 -12.39
N GLU A 16 5.33 3.55 -13.54
CA GLU A 16 4.62 4.82 -13.67
C GLU A 16 3.14 4.68 -13.28
N GLU A 17 2.50 3.56 -13.62
CA GLU A 17 1.10 3.28 -13.29
C GLU A 17 0.88 3.20 -11.77
N ILE A 18 1.77 2.51 -11.04
CA ILE A 18 1.73 2.49 -9.57
C ILE A 18 1.93 3.90 -9.00
N SER A 19 2.81 4.69 -9.60
CA SER A 19 3.05 6.07 -9.15
C SER A 19 1.82 6.96 -9.33
N LEU A 20 1.10 6.80 -10.45
CA LEU A 20 -0.18 7.49 -10.69
C LEU A 20 -1.28 6.99 -9.75
N GLU A 21 -1.35 5.70 -9.48
CA GLU A 21 -2.31 5.15 -8.52
C GLU A 21 -2.06 5.66 -7.10
N ALA A 22 -0.79 5.79 -6.69
CA ALA A 22 -0.44 6.39 -5.41
C ALA A 22 -0.86 7.86 -5.31
N ALA A 23 -0.76 8.62 -6.41
CA ALA A 23 -1.23 10.00 -6.44
C ALA A 23 -2.76 10.09 -6.30
N ARG A 24 -3.52 9.23 -6.99
CA ARG A 24 -4.98 9.14 -6.84
C ARG A 24 -5.39 8.76 -5.43
N MET A 25 -4.73 7.76 -4.85
CA MET A 25 -5.00 7.31 -3.48
C MET A 25 -4.72 8.42 -2.45
N GLN A 26 -3.66 9.20 -2.64
CA GLN A 26 -3.37 10.34 -1.76
C GLN A 26 -4.42 11.46 -1.89
N ASP A 27 -5.01 11.65 -3.07
CA ASP A 27 -6.13 12.56 -3.29
C ASP A 27 -7.38 12.08 -2.53
N GLU A 28 -7.75 10.81 -2.68
CA GLU A 28 -8.85 10.17 -1.93
C GLU A 28 -8.65 10.27 -0.40
N LEU A 29 -7.42 10.08 0.08
CA LEU A 29 -7.09 10.26 1.50
C LEU A 29 -7.24 11.71 1.96
N LEU A 30 -6.83 12.68 1.14
CA LEU A 30 -6.96 14.11 1.46
C LEU A 30 -8.41 14.56 1.50
N ASP A 31 -9.27 14.02 0.64
CA ASP A 31 -10.71 14.26 0.68
C ASP A 31 -11.34 13.79 2.01
N ASP A 32 -10.77 12.75 2.63
CA ASP A 32 -11.15 12.28 3.98
C ASP A 32 -10.36 12.95 5.13
N GLY A 33 -9.56 13.98 4.82
CA GLY A 33 -8.76 14.74 5.78
C GLY A 33 -7.53 14.00 6.30
N GLN A 34 -7.13 12.92 5.64
CA GLN A 34 -5.98 12.10 5.99
C GLN A 34 -4.81 12.34 5.04
N ARG A 35 -3.61 11.99 5.51
CA ARG A 35 -2.41 12.04 4.69
C ARG A 35 -1.51 10.88 5.06
N MET A 36 -0.98 10.22 4.04
CA MET A 36 -0.06 9.11 4.22
C MET A 36 1.34 9.49 3.71
N PRO A 37 2.42 8.99 4.34
CA PRO A 37 3.76 9.15 3.81
C PRO A 37 3.89 8.56 2.40
N THR A 38 4.67 9.19 1.51
CA THR A 38 4.83 8.76 0.11
C THR A 38 5.27 7.30 -0.03
N ARG A 39 6.12 6.80 0.86
CA ARG A 39 6.54 5.39 0.83
C ARG A 39 5.37 4.45 1.06
N ASP A 40 4.54 4.75 2.05
CA ASP A 40 3.43 3.90 2.48
C ASP A 40 2.30 3.95 1.44
N LEU A 41 2.07 5.11 0.83
CA LEU A 41 1.21 5.26 -0.35
C LEU A 41 1.65 4.36 -1.50
N LEU A 42 2.95 4.34 -1.84
CA LEU A 42 3.45 3.53 -2.95
C LEU A 42 3.27 2.03 -2.66
N ILE A 43 3.43 1.60 -1.40
CA ILE A 43 3.17 0.22 -0.97
C ILE A 43 1.67 -0.11 -1.11
N ALA A 44 0.79 0.73 -0.59
CA ALA A 44 -0.66 0.54 -0.66
C ALA A 44 -1.17 0.57 -2.11
N ALA A 45 -0.69 1.50 -2.92
CA ALA A 45 -1.01 1.60 -4.33
C ALA A 45 -0.54 0.38 -5.12
N THR A 46 0.63 -0.17 -4.79
CA THR A 46 1.11 -1.42 -5.40
C THR A 46 0.10 -2.55 -5.13
N ALA A 47 -0.32 -2.73 -3.87
CA ALA A 47 -1.28 -3.77 -3.51
C ALA A 47 -2.65 -3.56 -4.20
N ARG A 48 -3.15 -2.32 -4.25
CA ARG A 48 -4.39 -1.98 -4.95
C ARG A 48 -4.29 -2.27 -6.45
N SER A 49 -3.20 -1.88 -7.10
CA SER A 49 -3.00 -2.08 -8.55
C SER A 49 -2.84 -3.54 -8.93
N THR A 50 -2.22 -4.37 -8.08
CA THR A 50 -2.10 -5.82 -8.34
C THR A 50 -3.34 -6.61 -7.91
N GLY A 51 -4.23 -6.01 -7.11
CA GLY A 51 -5.37 -6.69 -6.50
C GLY A 51 -4.95 -7.62 -5.35
N ASP A 52 -3.75 -7.46 -4.83
CA ASP A 52 -3.21 -8.28 -3.75
C ASP A 52 -3.69 -7.79 -2.37
N HIS A 53 -3.59 -8.68 -1.38
CA HIS A 53 -3.88 -8.38 0.03
C HIS A 53 -2.72 -7.60 0.66
N LEU A 54 -3.01 -6.40 1.17
CA LEU A 54 -2.07 -5.61 1.94
C LEU A 54 -2.00 -6.10 3.40
N VAL A 55 -0.87 -6.70 3.78
CA VAL A 55 -0.59 -7.14 5.16
C VAL A 55 0.46 -6.23 5.78
N VAL A 56 0.15 -5.65 6.94
CA VAL A 56 0.96 -4.64 7.62
C VAL A 56 1.05 -4.92 9.11
N ALA A 57 1.93 -4.22 9.82
CA ALA A 57 2.01 -4.21 11.28
C ALA A 57 2.04 -2.76 11.81
N ASP A 58 1.38 -1.86 11.07
CA ASP A 58 1.42 -0.41 11.25
C ASP A 58 0.00 0.14 11.13
N SER A 59 -0.44 0.86 12.16
CA SER A 59 -1.80 1.41 12.26
C SER A 59 -2.08 2.52 11.25
N ASP A 60 -1.04 3.14 10.68
CA ASP A 60 -1.21 4.23 9.71
C ASP A 60 -1.86 3.76 8.39
N PHE A 61 -1.94 2.44 8.18
CA PHE A 61 -2.63 1.81 7.04
C PHE A 61 -4.09 1.45 7.32
N GLU A 62 -4.59 1.66 8.53
CA GLU A 62 -5.97 1.34 8.92
C GLU A 62 -6.89 2.53 8.66
N THR A 63 -7.08 2.84 7.38
CA THR A 63 -7.95 3.93 6.94
C THR A 63 -9.16 3.40 6.19
N ALA A 64 -10.28 4.12 6.28
CA ALA A 64 -11.50 3.77 5.56
C ALA A 64 -11.29 3.75 4.03
N VAL A 65 -10.43 4.64 3.51
CA VAL A 65 -10.08 4.70 2.08
C VAL A 65 -9.37 3.42 1.64
N LEU A 66 -8.39 2.92 2.42
CA LEU A 66 -7.70 1.68 2.07
C LEU A 66 -8.63 0.47 2.25
N GLU A 67 -9.35 0.38 3.37
CA GLU A 67 -10.24 -0.75 3.66
C GLU A 67 -11.45 -0.85 2.71
N SER A 68 -11.87 0.25 2.10
CA SER A 68 -12.95 0.25 1.10
C SER A 68 -12.50 -0.16 -0.30
N SER A 69 -11.21 -0.04 -0.61
CA SER A 69 -10.65 -0.28 -1.95
C SER A 69 -9.81 -1.55 -2.07
N MET A 70 -9.31 -2.10 -0.97
CA MET A 70 -8.54 -3.34 -0.95
C MET A 70 -8.68 -4.09 0.39
N GLN A 71 -8.27 -5.36 0.41
CA GLN A 71 -8.17 -6.09 1.66
C GLN A 71 -6.93 -5.65 2.43
N VAL A 72 -7.11 -5.26 3.70
CA VAL A 72 -6.03 -4.88 4.62
C VAL A 72 -6.05 -5.80 5.85
N THR A 73 -4.89 -6.26 6.31
CA THR A 73 -4.76 -6.95 7.60
C THR A 73 -3.59 -6.39 8.37
N ASN A 74 -3.88 -5.84 9.55
CA ASN A 74 -2.86 -5.40 10.48
C ASN A 74 -2.55 -6.52 11.49
N LEU A 75 -1.29 -6.96 11.53
CA LEU A 75 -0.78 -8.02 12.42
C LEU A 75 -0.46 -7.52 13.83
N SER A 76 -0.44 -6.20 14.06
CA SER A 76 -0.21 -5.61 15.39
C SER A 76 -1.51 -5.33 16.16
N LYS A 77 -2.67 -5.76 15.62
CA LYS A 77 -3.96 -5.79 16.31
C LYS A 77 -4.08 -6.92 17.32
#